data_AF-A0A7K7UDS6-F1
#
_entry.id   AF-A0A7K7UDS6-F1
#
_cell.length_a   1.000
_cell.length_b   1.000
_cell.length_c   1.000
_cell.angle_alpha   90.00
_cell.angle_beta   90.00
_cell.angle_gamma   90.00
#
_symmetry.space_group_name_H-M   'P 1'
#
loop_
_entity.id
_entity.type
_entity.pdbx_description
1 polymer ?
#
loop_
_entity_poly.entity_id
_entity_poly.type
_entity_poly.pdbx_seq_one_letter_code
_entity_poly.pdbx_strand_id
1 'polypeptide(L)'
;LFQLRDFLLVYNRMTELCFRHCISNLNYRLLTGSEERCLDGCAGKLVHTNHRLMRAYVALMPSIMQRRVADYEASAALVSQEGSVAATAPPGD
;
A
#
# COMPACT_ATOMS: atom_id res chain seq x y z
N LEU A 1 -18.21 2.79 9.38
CA LEU A 1 -18.24 2.73 7.90
C LEU A 1 -16.87 2.45 7.28
N PHE A 2 -15.77 3.09 7.74
CA PHE A 2 -14.42 2.88 7.19
C PHE A 2 -13.94 1.40 7.23
N GLN A 3 -14.03 0.75 8.39
CA GLN A 3 -13.67 -0.68 8.56
C GLN A 3 -14.37 -1.62 7.57
N LEU A 4 -15.66 -1.39 7.29
CA LEU A 4 -16.42 -2.21 6.36
C LEU A 4 -15.97 -1.96 4.92
N ARG A 5 -15.71 -0.71 4.56
CA ARG A 5 -15.23 -0.34 3.22
C ARG A 5 -13.86 -0.96 2.94
N ASP A 6 -12.96 -0.93 3.91
CA ASP A 6 -11.63 -1.53 3.77
C ASP A 6 -11.72 -3.06 3.64
N PHE A 7 -12.59 -3.69 4.44
CA PHE A 7 -12.89 -5.11 4.28
C PHE A 7 -13.40 -5.43 2.88
N LEU A 8 -14.36 -4.67 2.36
CA LEU A 8 -14.92 -4.89 1.03
C LEU A 8 -13.89 -4.68 -0.09
N LEU A 9 -12.96 -3.72 0.06
CA LEU A 9 -11.86 -3.54 -0.88
C LEU A 9 -10.95 -4.77 -0.93
N VAL A 10 -10.57 -5.31 0.23
CA VAL A 10 -9.75 -6.54 0.31
C VAL A 10 -10.51 -7.75 -0.23
N TYR A 11 -11.79 -7.88 0.11
CA TYR A 11 -12.65 -8.95 -0.37
C TYR A 11 -12.77 -8.93 -1.90
N ASN A 12 -13.09 -7.79 -2.50
CA ASN A 12 -13.21 -7.65 -3.96
C ASN A 12 -11.89 -7.94 -4.67
N ARG A 13 -10.76 -7.53 -4.07
CA ARG A 13 -9.44 -7.85 -4.64
C ARG A 13 -9.12 -9.35 -4.54
N MET A 14 -9.47 -9.98 -3.44
CA MET A 14 -9.27 -11.42 -3.23
C MET A 14 -10.08 -12.24 -4.22
N THR A 15 -11.36 -11.92 -4.40
CA THR A 15 -12.24 -12.65 -5.33
C THR A 15 -11.76 -12.53 -6.76
N GLU A 16 -11.36 -11.34 -7.21
CA GLU A 16 -10.77 -11.10 -8.54
C GLU A 16 -9.49 -11.93 -8.75
N LEU A 17 -8.57 -11.90 -7.78
CA LEU A 17 -7.29 -12.61 -7.87
C LEU A 17 -7.48 -14.12 -7.92
N CYS A 18 -8.27 -14.67 -7.00
CA CYS A 18 -8.47 -16.11 -6.91
C CYS A 18 -9.27 -16.63 -8.10
N PHE A 19 -10.22 -15.85 -8.64
CA PHE A 19 -10.90 -16.20 -9.87
C PHE A 19 -9.91 -16.34 -11.03
N ARG A 20 -9.07 -15.32 -11.27
CA ARG A 20 -8.08 -15.35 -12.37
C ARG A 20 -7.04 -16.45 -12.25
N HIS A 21 -6.69 -16.84 -11.02
CA HIS A 21 -5.64 -17.83 -10.78
C HIS A 21 -6.16 -19.26 -10.77
N CYS A 22 -7.34 -19.50 -10.19
CA CYS A 22 -7.85 -20.85 -9.97
C CYS A 22 -8.86 -21.30 -11.02
N ILE A 23 -9.73 -20.40 -11.51
CA ILE A 23 -10.79 -20.78 -12.45
C ILE A 23 -10.23 -20.80 -13.86
N SER A 24 -10.12 -22.00 -14.42
CA SER A 24 -9.53 -22.23 -15.75
C SER A 24 -10.48 -22.94 -16.69
N ASN A 25 -11.53 -23.58 -16.17
CA ASN A 25 -12.53 -24.27 -16.95
C ASN A 25 -13.90 -23.62 -16.77
N LEU A 26 -14.44 -23.02 -17.84
CA LEU A 26 -15.74 -22.35 -17.84
C LEU A 26 -16.81 -23.14 -18.63
N ASN A 27 -16.55 -24.42 -18.94
CA ASN A 27 -17.50 -25.26 -19.69
C ASN A 27 -18.70 -25.72 -18.84
N TYR A 28 -18.60 -25.62 -17.51
CA TYR A 28 -19.65 -26.01 -16.57
C TYR A 28 -19.92 -24.88 -15.57
N ARG A 29 -21.15 -24.84 -15.04
CA ARG A 29 -21.58 -23.80 -14.09
C ARG A 29 -21.01 -24.00 -12.68
N LEU A 30 -20.72 -25.23 -12.31
CA LEU A 30 -20.17 -25.59 -11.00
C LEU A 30 -18.65 -25.69 -11.07
N LEU A 31 -17.99 -25.39 -9.94
CA LEU A 31 -16.55 -25.57 -9.82
C LEU A 31 -16.18 -27.04 -9.83
N THR A 32 -15.04 -27.33 -10.44
CA THR A 32 -14.40 -28.64 -10.29
C THR A 32 -13.76 -28.77 -8.90
N GLY A 33 -13.63 -30.00 -8.38
CA GLY A 33 -12.99 -30.20 -7.08
C GLY A 33 -11.52 -29.70 -7.01
N SER A 34 -10.83 -29.61 -8.16
CA SER A 34 -9.51 -28.95 -8.25
C SER A 34 -9.59 -27.44 -8.07
N GLU A 35 -10.59 -26.79 -8.66
CA GLU A 35 -10.80 -25.35 -8.54
C GLU A 35 -11.19 -24.97 -7.11
N GLU A 36 -12.06 -25.76 -6.47
CA GLU A 36 -12.42 -25.59 -5.05
C GLU A 36 -11.19 -25.62 -4.14
N ARG A 37 -10.36 -26.67 -4.25
CA ARG A 37 -9.11 -26.78 -3.47
C ARG A 37 -8.14 -25.62 -3.74
N CYS A 38 -8.09 -25.13 -4.98
CA CYS A 38 -7.27 -23.97 -5.32
C CYS A 38 -7.80 -22.70 -4.65
N LEU A 39 -9.12 -22.47 -4.67
CA LEU A 39 -9.74 -21.30 -4.05
C LEU A 39 -9.51 -21.26 -2.54
N ASP A 40 -9.67 -22.39 -1.84
CA ASP A 40 -9.41 -22.48 -0.40
C ASP A 40 -7.94 -22.11 -0.08
N GLY A 41 -7.01 -22.66 -0.86
CA GLY A 41 -5.59 -22.33 -0.74
C GLY A 41 -5.29 -20.87 -1.07
N CYS A 42 -5.93 -20.30 -2.10
CA CYS A 42 -5.73 -18.91 -2.53
C CYS A 42 -6.23 -17.93 -1.47
N ALA A 43 -7.47 -18.10 -0.99
CA ALA A 43 -8.05 -17.25 0.04
C ALA A 43 -7.25 -17.32 1.34
N GLY A 44 -6.92 -18.53 1.81
CA GLY A 44 -6.10 -18.72 3.02
C GLY A 44 -4.73 -18.06 2.90
N LYS A 45 -4.02 -18.24 1.78
CA LYS A 45 -2.73 -17.58 1.53
C LYS A 45 -2.86 -16.06 1.52
N LEU A 46 -3.89 -15.52 0.86
CA LEU A 46 -4.07 -14.08 0.78
C LEU A 46 -4.34 -13.48 2.15
N VAL A 47 -5.23 -14.08 2.96
CA VAL A 47 -5.53 -13.62 4.32
C VAL A 47 -4.27 -13.63 5.19
N HIS A 48 -3.54 -14.75 5.25
CA HIS A 48 -2.33 -14.86 6.06
C HIS A 48 -1.24 -13.88 5.62
N THR A 49 -1.06 -13.73 4.30
CA THR A 49 -0.06 -12.82 3.74
C THR A 49 -0.44 -11.37 4.00
N ASN A 50 -1.72 -11.01 3.82
CA ASN A 50 -2.23 -9.68 4.08
C ASN A 50 -2.01 -9.30 5.56
N HIS A 51 -2.34 -10.18 6.50
CA HIS A 51 -2.07 -9.94 7.92
C HIS A 51 -0.59 -9.79 8.24
N ARG A 52 0.28 -10.62 7.63
CA ARG A 52 1.73 -10.51 7.82
C ARG A 52 2.28 -9.18 7.29
N LEU A 53 1.83 -8.77 6.11
CA LEU A 53 2.21 -7.48 5.51
C LEU A 53 1.70 -6.31 6.34
N MET A 54 0.44 -6.36 6.79
CA MET A 54 -0.14 -5.29 7.60
C MET A 54 0.58 -5.14 8.94
N ARG A 55 0.96 -6.26 9.58
CA ARG A 55 1.79 -6.23 10.80
C ARG A 55 3.14 -5.56 10.55
N ALA A 56 3.83 -5.93 9.47
CA ALA A 56 5.11 -5.33 9.12
C ALA A 56 4.96 -3.83 8.79
N TYR A 57 3.92 -3.47 8.04
CA TYR A 57 3.61 -2.10 7.70
C TYR A 57 3.40 -1.23 8.94
N VAL A 58 2.55 -1.67 9.87
CA VAL A 58 2.30 -0.94 11.12
C VAL A 58 3.57 -0.78 11.97
N ALA A 59 4.45 -1.79 11.97
CA ALA A 59 5.72 -1.70 12.70
C ALA A 59 6.71 -0.71 12.07
N LEU A 60 6.74 -0.61 10.73
CA LEU A 60 7.74 0.19 10.01
C LEU A 60 7.28 1.62 9.72
N MET A 61 5.99 1.83 9.47
CA MET A 61 5.47 3.09 8.95
C MET A 61 5.75 4.32 9.85
N PRO A 62 5.69 4.24 11.18
CA PRO A 62 6.01 5.39 12.04
C PRO A 62 7.44 5.91 11.82
N SER A 63 8.42 5.00 11.73
CA SER A 63 9.82 5.37 11.49
C SER A 63 10.03 6.00 10.10
N ILE A 64 9.33 5.48 9.09
CA ILE A 64 9.36 6.00 7.72
C ILE A 64 8.77 7.42 7.72
N MET A 65 7.61 7.61 8.34
CA MET A 65 6.96 8.93 8.39
C MET A 65 7.79 9.95 9.18
N GLN A 66 8.41 9.55 10.30
CA GLN A 66 9.26 10.44 11.07
C GLN A 66 10.46 10.95 10.25
N ARG A 67 11.09 10.07 9.47
CA ARG A 67 12.15 10.48 8.54
C ARG A 67 11.64 11.45 7.49
N ARG A 68 10.46 11.19 6.91
CA ARG A 68 9.85 12.11 5.93
C ARG A 68 9.63 13.50 6.53
N VAL A 69 9.11 13.60 7.75
CA VAL A 69 8.88 14.89 8.42
C VAL A 69 10.21 15.64 8.62
N ALA A 70 11.26 14.95 9.11
CA ALA A 70 12.57 15.56 9.29
C ALA A 70 13.18 16.06 7.96
N ASP A 71 13.04 15.29 6.87
CA ASP A 71 13.49 15.70 5.54
C ASP A 71 12.75 16.95 5.05
N TYR A 72 11.44 17.05 5.30
CA TYR A 72 10.64 18.24 4.96
C TYR A 72 11.09 19.46 5.77
N GLU A 73 11.29 19.33 7.08
CA GLU A 73 11.77 20.42 7.94
C GLU A 73 13.16 20.91 7.51
N ALA A 74 14.08 19.99 7.19
CA ALA A 74 15.40 20.33 6.68
C ALA A 74 15.32 21.08 5.35
N SER A 75 14.49 20.60 4.41
CA SER A 75 14.30 21.27 3.13
C SER A 75 13.67 22.67 3.28
N ALA A 76 12.72 22.85 4.21
CA ALA A 76 12.09 24.13 4.49
C ALA A 76 13.08 25.13 5.14
N ALA A 77 14.00 24.65 5.98
CA ALA A 77 15.03 25.47 6.58
C ALA A 77 16.06 25.98 5.55
N LEU A 78 16.42 25.14 4.56
CA LEU A 78 17.30 25.55 3.46
C LEU A 78 16.67 26.65 2.60
N VAL A 79 15.39 26.52 2.23
CA VAL A 79 14.66 27.56 1.46
C VAL A 79 14.56 28.87 2.23
N SER A 80 14.41 28.79 3.56
CA SER A 80 14.36 29.98 4.43
C SER A 80 15.73 30.68 4.57
N GLN A 81 16.83 29.94 4.41
CA GLN A 81 18.19 30.50 4.40
C GLN A 81 18.58 31.04 3.01
N GLU A 82 18.16 30.41 1.91
CA GLU A 82 18.39 30.95 0.56
C GLU A 82 17.61 32.26 0.32
N GLY A 83 16.44 32.43 0.94
CA GLY A 83 15.67 33.68 0.90
C GLY A 83 16.31 34.88 1.62
N SER A 84 17.22 34.65 2.58
CA SER A 84 17.92 35.74 3.29
C SER A 84 19.23 36.17 2.60
N VAL A 85 19.85 35.29 1.81
CA VAL A 85 21.08 35.58 1.05
C VAL A 85 20.79 36.42 -0.22
N ALA A 86 19.61 36.27 -0.83
CA ALA A 86 19.21 37.09 -1.98
C ALA A 86 18.96 38.58 -1.63
N ALA A 87 18.75 38.92 -0.35
CA ALA A 87 18.52 40.29 0.11
C ALA A 87 19.81 41.08 0.43
N THR A 88 20.99 40.46 0.31
CA THR A 88 22.29 41.10 0.62
C THR A 88 23.20 41.33 -0.59
N ALA A 89 22.73 41.11 -1.82
CA ALA A 89 23.50 41.48 -3.01
C ALA A 89 23.66 43.01 -3.08
N PRO A 90 24.89 43.56 -3.06
CA PRO A 90 25.10 44.99 -3.19
C PRO A 90 24.74 45.45 -4.61
N PRO A 91 24.29 46.71 -4.80
CA PRO A 91 24.17 47.28 -6.14
C PRO A 91 25.57 47.33 -6.76
N GLY A 92 25.76 46.61 -7.87
CA GLY A 92 26.95 46.72 -8.70
C GLY A 92 26.96 48.05 -9.46
N ASP A 93 28.19 48.54 -9.70
CA ASP A 93 28.60 49.81 -10.32
C ASP A 93 27.79 50.30 -11.54
#